data_AF-A0A1A8NDF3-F1
#
_entry.id   AF-A0A1A8NDF3-F1
#
_cell.length_a   1.000
_cell.length_b   1.000
_cell.length_c   1.000
_cell.angle_alpha   90.00
_cell.angle_beta   90.00
_cell.angle_gamma   90.00
#
_symmetry.space_group_name_H-M   'P 1'
#
loop_
_entity.id
_entity.type
_entity.pdbx_description
1 polymer ?
#
loop_
_entity_poly.entity_id
_entity_poly.type
_entity_poly.pdbx_seq_one_letter_code
_entity_poly.pdbx_strand_id
1 'polypeptide(L)'
;PQWKKFIEERLLMYTFANNKFMPPDDPMGRNGPTIEDFLRKKPWSPDNKLQLCPYGKKCTYGVKCKFYHPERANQSRLSVADELRALSGD
;
A
#
# COMPACT_ATOMS: atom_id res chain seq x y z
N PRO A 1 10.23 -7.96 30.85
CA PRO A 1 11.01 -6.83 30.30
C PRO A 1 10.32 -6.21 29.07
N GLN A 2 9.65 -5.06 29.23
CA GLN A 2 8.92 -4.38 28.14
C GLN A 2 9.83 -4.03 26.95
N TRP A 3 11.09 -3.67 27.25
CA TRP A 3 12.10 -3.35 26.24
C TRP A 3 12.42 -4.51 25.29
N LYS A 4 12.44 -5.75 25.79
CA LYS A 4 12.70 -6.93 24.95
C LYS A 4 11.65 -7.03 23.83
N LYS A 5 10.37 -6.96 24.22
CA LYS A 5 9.24 -7.00 23.29
C LYS A 5 9.27 -5.84 22.29
N PHE A 6 9.58 -4.63 22.78
CA PHE A 6 9.67 -3.45 21.90
C PHE A 6 10.77 -3.61 20.84
N ILE A 7 11.93 -4.13 21.20
CA ILE A 7 13.04 -4.38 20.26
C ILE A 7 12.63 -5.44 19.25
N GLU A 8 12.01 -6.54 19.69
CA GLU A 8 11.53 -7.62 18.80
C GLU A 8 10.51 -7.12 17.76
N GLU A 9 9.65 -6.16 18.11
CA GLU A 9 8.56 -5.68 17.23
C GLU A 9 8.91 -4.43 16.41
N ARG A 10 9.98 -3.69 16.74
CA ARG A 10 10.26 -2.35 16.18
C ARG A 10 11.68 -2.18 15.63
N LEU A 11 12.54 -3.19 15.73
CA LEU A 11 13.87 -3.15 15.14
C LEU A 11 13.78 -3.30 13.61
N LEU A 12 14.19 -2.26 12.87
CA LEU A 12 14.39 -2.34 11.42
C LEU A 12 15.83 -2.70 11.11
N MET A 13 16.03 -3.88 10.52
CA MET A 13 17.35 -4.27 10.00
C MET A 13 17.66 -3.54 8.71
N TYR A 14 18.94 -3.42 8.38
CA TYR A 14 19.40 -2.77 7.15
C TYR A 14 20.76 -3.30 6.72
N THR A 15 21.07 -3.07 5.44
CA THR A 15 22.37 -3.33 4.85
C THR A 15 22.81 -2.12 4.03
N PHE A 16 24.11 -2.03 3.74
CA PHE A 16 24.65 -1.04 2.81
C PHE A 16 25.28 -1.74 1.62
N ALA A 17 24.90 -1.32 0.41
CA ALA A 17 25.61 -1.67 -0.81
C ALA A 17 26.32 -0.41 -1.31
N ASN A 18 27.61 -0.29 -0.99
CA ASN A 18 28.38 0.95 -1.12
C ASN A 18 27.69 2.10 -0.37
N ASN A 19 27.27 3.15 -1.08
CA ASN A 19 26.60 4.32 -0.51
C ASN A 19 25.07 4.20 -0.50
N LYS A 20 24.52 3.02 -0.83
CA LYS A 20 23.07 2.80 -0.87
C LYS A 20 22.61 2.05 0.37
N PHE A 21 21.78 2.71 1.18
CA PHE A 21 21.04 2.10 2.27
C PHE A 21 19.94 1.16 1.73
N MET A 22 19.91 -0.08 2.21
CA MET A 22 19.03 -1.15 1.75
C MET A 22 18.38 -1.86 2.94
N PRO A 23 17.21 -1.37 3.40
CA PRO A 23 16.37 -2.11 4.34
C PRO A 23 15.72 -3.31 3.63
N PRO A 24 15.34 -4.37 4.35
CA PRO A 24 14.55 -5.47 3.79
C PRO A 24 13.13 -4.99 3.48
N ASP A 25 12.53 -5.56 2.44
CA ASP A 25 11.13 -5.27 2.08
C ASP A 25 10.13 -5.78 3.15
N ASP A 26 10.50 -6.85 3.87
CA ASP A 26 9.72 -7.45 4.95
C ASP A 26 10.49 -7.43 6.30
N PRO A 27 10.42 -6.35 7.09
CA PRO A 27 11.18 -6.21 8.34
C PRO A 27 10.95 -7.30 9.39
N MET A 28 9.74 -7.89 9.39
CA MET A 28 9.30 -8.91 10.34
C MET A 28 9.03 -10.27 9.67
N GLY A 29 9.54 -10.47 8.44
CA GLY A 29 9.31 -11.67 7.64
C GLY A 29 7.93 -11.72 6.96
N ARG A 30 7.64 -12.83 6.29
CA ARG A 30 6.50 -12.99 5.36
C ARG A 30 5.11 -12.74 5.97
N ASN A 31 4.94 -12.96 7.26
CA ASN A 31 3.66 -12.76 7.96
C ASN A 31 3.60 -11.39 8.66
N GLY A 32 4.63 -10.56 8.48
CA GLY A 32 4.75 -9.25 9.08
C GLY A 32 4.06 -8.14 8.26
N PRO A 33 4.04 -6.91 8.80
CA PRO A 33 3.64 -5.74 8.02
C PRO A 33 4.64 -5.48 6.90
N THR A 34 4.15 -4.85 5.82
CA THR A 34 5.00 -4.28 4.77
C THR A 34 5.98 -3.25 5.33
N ILE A 35 7.09 -3.00 4.65
CA ILE A 35 8.02 -1.92 5.03
C ILE A 35 7.31 -0.56 5.17
N GLU A 36 6.33 -0.24 4.32
CA GLU A 36 5.57 1.01 4.42
C GLU A 36 4.74 1.09 5.70
N ASP A 37 4.06 0.01 6.08
CA ASP A 37 3.24 -0.02 7.29
C ASP A 37 4.10 -0.07 8.55
N PHE A 38 5.23 -0.76 8.51
CA PHE A 38 6.19 -0.82 9.62
C PHE A 38 6.74 0.57 9.98
N LEU A 39 7.07 1.38 8.97
CA LEU A 39 7.60 2.74 9.14
C LEU A 39 6.54 3.76 9.55
N ARG A 40 5.25 3.42 9.46
CA ARG A 40 4.16 4.33 9.87
C ARG A 40 3.85 4.20 11.35
N LYS A 41 3.41 5.31 11.96
CA LYS A 41 2.91 5.31 13.35
C LYS A 41 1.54 4.62 13.49
N LYS A 42 0.73 4.65 12.44
CA LYS A 42 -0.56 3.98 12.37
C LYS A 42 -0.57 3.08 11.14
N PRO A 43 -1.06 1.83 11.24
CA PRO A 43 -1.24 0.98 10.06
C PRO A 43 -2.14 1.66 9.03
N TRP A 44 -2.01 1.29 7.77
CA TRP A 44 -2.94 1.74 6.73
C TRP A 44 -4.36 1.30 7.05
N SER A 45 -5.15 2.17 7.68
CA SER A 45 -6.57 1.90 7.94
C SER A 45 -7.41 2.07 6.67
N PRO A 46 -8.59 1.42 6.59
CA PRO A 46 -9.57 1.69 5.55
C PRO A 46 -9.94 3.18 5.44
N ASP A 47 -9.81 3.96 6.51
CA ASP A 47 -10.04 5.41 6.49
C ASP A 47 -9.03 6.14 5.59
N ASN A 48 -7.80 5.63 5.46
CA ASN A 48 -6.85 6.15 4.48
C ASN A 48 -7.28 5.82 3.03
N LYS A 49 -7.99 4.69 2.81
CA LYS A 49 -8.61 4.41 1.51
C LYS A 49 -9.72 5.39 1.16
N LEU A 50 -10.27 6.12 2.13
CA LEU A 50 -11.28 7.15 1.96
C LEU A 50 -10.68 8.55 1.75
N GLN A 51 -9.36 8.71 1.73
CA GLN A 51 -8.75 9.99 1.40
C GLN A 51 -9.15 10.40 -0.02
N LEU A 52 -9.88 11.50 -0.13
CA LEU A 52 -10.34 12.06 -1.39
C LEU A 52 -9.14 12.38 -2.29
N CYS A 53 -9.26 12.03 -3.57
CA CYS A 53 -8.24 12.38 -4.55
C CYS A 53 -8.08 13.91 -4.63
N PRO A 54 -6.85 14.46 -4.57
CA PRO A 54 -6.63 15.90 -4.66
C PRO A 54 -7.09 16.50 -6.00
N TYR A 55 -7.19 15.67 -7.05
CA TYR A 55 -7.66 16.09 -8.37
C TYR A 55 -9.18 15.89 -8.56
N GLY A 56 -9.87 15.17 -7.68
CA GLY A 56 -11.30 14.89 -7.76
C GLY A 56 -11.75 14.49 -9.16
N LYS A 57 -12.78 15.17 -9.69
CA LYS A 57 -13.31 14.92 -11.05
C LYS A 57 -12.31 15.13 -12.19
N LYS A 58 -11.20 15.85 -11.94
CA LYS A 58 -10.12 16.09 -12.92
C LYS A 58 -9.03 15.03 -12.89
N CYS A 59 -9.19 13.98 -12.07
CA CYS A 59 -8.21 12.91 -11.95
C CYS A 59 -8.08 12.10 -13.24
N THR A 60 -6.91 12.19 -13.88
CA THR A 60 -6.55 11.46 -15.11
C THR A 60 -6.12 10.02 -14.87
N TYR A 61 -5.84 9.63 -13.62
CA TYR A 61 -5.41 8.28 -13.26
C TYR A 61 -6.51 7.21 -13.34
N GLY A 62 -7.77 7.61 -13.58
CA GLY A 62 -8.89 6.68 -13.78
C GLY A 62 -9.07 5.67 -12.63
N VAL A 63 -9.53 4.46 -12.94
CA VAL A 63 -9.74 3.36 -11.96
C VAL A 63 -8.45 2.92 -11.25
N LYS A 64 -7.28 3.32 -11.76
CA LYS A 64 -5.97 3.05 -11.15
C LYS A 64 -5.56 4.08 -10.10
N CYS A 65 -6.35 5.14 -9.89
CA CYS A 65 -6.06 6.12 -8.85
C CYS A 65 -6.12 5.46 -7.47
N LYS A 66 -5.07 5.65 -6.67
CA LYS A 66 -4.98 5.09 -5.31
C LYS A 66 -5.85 5.80 -4.26
N PHE A 67 -6.45 6.94 -4.61
CA PHE A 67 -7.25 7.78 -3.72
C PHE A 67 -8.76 7.58 -3.97
N TYR A 68 -9.58 7.92 -2.98
CA TYR A 68 -11.03 7.77 -3.04
C TYR A 68 -11.67 8.76 -4.01
N HIS A 69 -12.63 8.25 -4.78
CA HIS A 69 -13.44 8.96 -5.75
C HIS A 69 -14.91 8.63 -5.50
N PRO A 70 -15.65 9.44 -4.71
CA PRO A 70 -17.05 9.15 -4.40
C PRO A 70 -17.92 9.11 -5.66
N GLU A 71 -17.52 9.79 -6.74
CA GLU A 71 -18.23 9.74 -8.02
C GLU A 71 -18.15 8.38 -8.72
N ARG A 72 -17.21 7.52 -8.30
CA ARG A 72 -16.94 6.20 -8.89
C ARG A 72 -17.31 5.04 -7.96
N ALA A 73 -17.86 5.30 -6.77
CA ALA A 73 -18.13 4.27 -5.77
C ALA A 73 -19.08 3.16 -6.28
N ASN A 74 -19.96 3.48 -7.24
CA ASN A 74 -20.87 2.53 -7.88
C ASN A 74 -20.40 2.02 -9.26
N GLN A 75 -19.19 2.38 -9.71
CA GLN A 75 -18.64 1.94 -11.00
C GLN A 75 -17.73 0.73 -10.82
N SER A 76 -17.57 -0.09 -11.87
CA SER A 76 -16.68 -1.25 -11.83
C SER A 76 -15.26 -0.81 -11.50
N ARG A 77 -14.60 -1.55 -10.60
CA ARG A 77 -13.21 -1.27 -10.19
C ARG A 77 -12.19 -1.80 -11.19
N LEU A 78 -12.64 -2.51 -12.22
CA LEU A 78 -11.81 -3.08 -13.26
C LEU A 78 -11.64 -2.06 -14.39
N SER A 79 -10.46 -2.05 -15.02
CA SER A 79 -10.34 -1.33 -16.28
C SER A 79 -11.07 -2.10 -17.38
N VAL A 80 -11.53 -1.41 -18.43
CA VAL A 80 -12.14 -2.05 -19.61
C VAL A 80 -11.25 -3.16 -20.18
N ALA A 81 -9.92 -2.98 -20.15
CA ALA A 81 -8.97 -4.00 -20.58
C ALA A 81 -8.93 -5.22 -19.66
N ASP A 82 -9.13 -5.05 -18.35
CA ASP A 82 -9.22 -6.16 -17.40
C ASP A 82 -10.55 -6.91 -17.54
N GLU A 83 -11.66 -6.19 -17.80
CA GLU A 83 -12.96 -6.80 -18.08
C GLU A 83 -12.91 -7.64 -19.35
N LEU A 84 -12.30 -7.13 -20.43
CA LEU A 84 -12.11 -7.87 -21.68
C LEU A 84 -11.26 -9.13 -21.49
N ARG A 85 -10.18 -9.07 -20.70
CA ARG A 85 -9.35 -10.24 -20.36
C ARG A 85 -10.10 -11.27 -19.52
N ALA A 86 -10.94 -10.81 -18.58
CA ALA A 86 -11.75 -11.69 -17.73
C ALA A 86 -12.87 -12.38 -18.52
N LEU A 87 -13.39 -11.75 -19.56
CA LEU A 87 -14.40 -12.31 -20.46
C LEU A 87 -13.80 -13.25 -21.52
N SER A 88 -12.55 -13.04 -21.92
CA SER A 88 -11.85 -13.82 -22.94
C SER A 88 -11.11 -15.04 -22.38
N GLY A 89 -11.58 -15.64 -21.28
CA GLY A 89 -10.88 -16.72 -20.58
C GLY A 89 -10.43 -17.87 -21.50
N ASP A 90 -9.12 -18.13 -21.49
CA ASP A 90 -8.48 -19.42 -21.72
C ASP A 90 -8.38 -20.16 -20.37
#